data_AF-A0A258CHK1-F1
#
_entry.id   AF-A0A258CHK1-F1
#
_cell.length_a   1.000
_cell.length_b   1.000
_cell.length_c   1.000
_cell.angle_alpha   90.00
_cell.angle_beta   90.00
_cell.angle_gamma   90.00
#
_symmetry.space_group_name_H-M   'P 1'
#
loop_
_entity.id
_entity.type
_entity.pdbx_description
1 polymer ?
#
loop_
_entity_poly.entity_id
_entity_poly.type
_entity_poly.pdbx_seq_one_letter_code
_entity_poly.pdbx_strand_id
1 'polypeptide(L)'
;MQECTQPGASIASIARSHSLNANLVHKWIRIQAHKTTALQPAFIPLPMQLAGANSPAASSNICVEIQHSRGTVKVTWPTEGAAACATFLRDLLR
;
A
#
# COMPACT_ATOMS: atom_id res chain seq x y z
N MET A 1 3.25 1.96 33.31
CA MET A 1 2.44 2.34 32.12
C MET A 1 1.69 1.17 31.49
N GLN A 2 1.99 -0.10 31.82
CA GLN A 2 1.24 -1.26 31.29
C GLN A 2 -0.26 -1.27 31.65
N GLU A 3 -0.65 -0.72 32.81
CA GLU A 3 -2.07 -0.59 33.17
C GLU A 3 -2.84 0.31 32.20
N CYS A 4 -2.20 1.34 31.63
CA CYS A 4 -2.83 2.25 30.66
C CYS A 4 -2.93 1.66 29.25
N THR A 5 -2.24 0.54 28.98
CA THR A 5 -2.23 -0.12 27.66
C THR A 5 -3.21 -1.29 27.58
N GLN A 6 -3.93 -1.61 28.66
CA GLN A 6 -4.95 -2.65 28.62
C GLN A 6 -6.17 -2.20 27.80
N PRO A 7 -6.75 -3.06 26.95
CA PRO A 7 -7.96 -2.74 26.20
C PRO A 7 -9.12 -2.45 27.17
N GLY A 8 -9.73 -1.28 27.05
CA GLY A 8 -10.81 -0.82 27.94
C GLY A 8 -10.36 -0.02 29.16
N ALA A 9 -9.05 0.18 29.36
CA ALA A 9 -8.53 1.00 30.45
C ALA A 9 -8.82 2.49 30.25
N SER A 10 -9.49 3.12 31.24
CA SER A 10 -9.66 4.57 31.28
C SER A 10 -8.43 5.24 31.89
N ILE A 11 -7.69 5.98 31.06
CA ILE A 11 -6.47 6.69 31.48
C ILE A 11 -6.75 7.67 32.63
N ALA A 12 -7.91 8.34 32.60
CA ALA A 12 -8.33 9.25 33.67
C ALA A 12 -8.63 8.53 35.00
N SER A 13 -9.19 7.31 34.93
CA SER A 13 -9.44 6.49 36.11
C SER A 13 -8.13 6.02 36.74
N ILE A 14 -7.18 5.55 35.92
CA ILE A 14 -5.86 5.10 36.38
C ILE A 14 -5.08 6.27 36.98
N ALA A 15 -5.11 7.44 36.34
CA ALA A 15 -4.48 8.64 36.88
C ALA A 15 -5.03 8.98 38.28
N ARG A 16 -6.35 8.92 38.47
CA ARG A 16 -6.98 9.15 39.79
C ARG A 16 -6.58 8.13 40.83
N SER A 17 -6.55 6.83 40.51
CA SER A 17 -6.14 5.78 41.45
C SER A 17 -4.71 5.99 41.95
N HIS A 18 -3.84 6.54 41.11
CA HIS A 18 -2.45 6.84 41.45
C HIS A 18 -2.25 8.29 41.95
N SER A 19 -3.32 9.06 42.16
CA SER A 19 -3.27 10.48 42.54
C SER A 19 -2.43 11.35 41.57
N LEU A 20 -2.48 11.02 40.28
CA LEU A 20 -1.77 11.70 39.19
C LEU A 20 -2.72 12.53 38.32
N ASN A 21 -2.18 13.56 37.68
CA ASN A 21 -2.91 14.33 36.67
C ASN A 21 -2.99 13.53 35.34
N ALA A 22 -4.20 13.37 34.79
CA ALA A 22 -4.40 12.67 33.52
C ALA A 22 -3.60 13.27 32.35
N ASN A 23 -3.37 14.59 32.34
CA ASN A 23 -2.56 15.26 31.32
C ASN A 23 -1.09 14.80 31.35
N LEU A 24 -0.57 14.51 32.55
CA LEU A 24 0.79 14.00 32.72
C LEU A 24 0.92 12.59 32.14
N VAL A 25 -0.07 11.74 32.41
CA VAL A 25 -0.14 10.38 31.85
C VAL A 25 -0.25 10.42 30.33
N HIS A 26 -1.08 11.29 29.75
CA HIS A 26 -1.15 11.50 28.30
C HIS A 26 0.19 11.94 27.70
N LYS A 27 0.87 12.88 28.35
CA LYS A 27 2.17 13.38 27.89
C LYS A 27 3.22 12.26 27.89
N TRP A 28 3.24 11.42 28.92
CA TRP A 28 4.15 10.27 29.01
C TRP A 28 3.86 9.19 27.97
N ILE A 29 2.60 8.84 27.75
CA ILE A 29 2.19 7.89 26.70
C ILE A 29 2.67 8.38 25.33
N ARG A 30 2.45 9.67 25.03
CA ARG A 30 2.90 10.27 23.76
C ARG A 30 4.42 10.21 23.60
N ILE A 31 5.18 10.60 24.63
CA ILE A 31 6.66 10.56 24.58
C ILE A 31 7.16 9.12 24.37
N GLN A 32 6.55 8.14 25.03
CA GLN A 32 6.93 6.74 24.88
C GLN A 32 6.60 6.21 23.48
N ALA A 33 5.43 6.54 22.93
CA ALA A 33 5.05 6.18 21.56
C ALA A 33 6.04 6.73 20.53
N HIS A 34 6.44 8.01 20.65
CA HIS A 34 7.43 8.60 19.73
C HIS A 34 8.80 7.92 19.82
N LYS A 35 9.24 7.51 21.02
CA LYS A 35 10.49 6.73 21.18
C LYS A 35 10.40 5.36 20.52
N THR A 36 9.24 4.71 20.58
CA THR A 36 8.97 3.44 19.92
C THR A 36 8.86 3.58 18.40
N THR A 37 8.30 4.68 17.88
CA THR A 37 8.21 4.92 16.43
C THR A 37 9.59 5.06 15.78
N ALA A 38 10.59 5.59 16.48
CA ALA A 38 11.96 5.69 15.97
C ALA A 38 12.64 4.31 15.73
N LEU A 39 12.06 3.21 16.23
CA LEU A 39 12.58 1.85 16.04
C LEU A 39 11.86 1.07 14.93
N GLN A 40 10.85 1.64 14.29
CA GLN A 40 10.22 0.98 13.15
C GLN A 40 11.11 1.14 11.93
N PRO A 41 11.47 0.06 11.22
CA PRO A 41 12.23 0.18 9.98
C PRO A 41 11.42 1.04 9.01
N ALA A 42 12.03 2.11 8.50
CA ALA A 42 11.43 2.98 7.48
C ALA A 42 11.16 2.25 6.16
N PHE A 43 11.63 1.02 6.04
CA PHE A 43 11.47 0.17 4.88
C PHE A 43 10.46 -0.94 5.16
N ILE A 44 9.30 -0.84 4.50
CA ILE A 44 8.32 -1.92 4.43
C ILE A 44 8.64 -2.69 3.14
N PRO A 45 9.23 -3.89 3.20
CA PRO A 45 9.51 -4.68 2.01
C PRO A 45 8.19 -5.08 1.35
N LEU A 46 7.96 -4.59 0.13
CA LEU A 46 6.89 -5.09 -0.71
C LEU A 46 7.35 -6.41 -1.36
N PRO A 47 6.54 -7.48 -1.30
CA PRO A 47 6.90 -8.73 -1.96
C PRO A 47 6.93 -8.50 -3.48
N MET A 48 8.14 -8.45 -4.04
CA MET A 48 8.33 -8.56 -5.48
C MET A 48 8.16 -10.02 -5.85
N GLN A 49 7.16 -10.33 -6.66
CA GLN A 49 7.05 -11.66 -7.27
C GLN A 49 8.24 -11.83 -8.20
N LEU A 50 9.27 -12.54 -7.73
CA LEU A 50 10.33 -13.06 -8.57
C LEU A 50 9.64 -14.03 -9.53
N ALA A 51 9.46 -13.61 -10.79
CA ALA A 51 8.87 -14.46 -11.81
C ALA A 51 9.70 -15.75 -11.89
N GLY A 52 9.11 -16.83 -11.40
CA GLY A 52 9.75 -18.14 -11.33
C GLY A 52 10.22 -18.58 -12.71
N ALA A 53 11.38 -19.22 -12.74
CA ALA A 53 12.16 -19.61 -13.91
C ALA A 53 11.49 -20.57 -14.91
N ASN A 54 10.16 -20.73 -14.90
CA ASN A 54 9.44 -21.74 -15.69
C ASN A 54 8.20 -21.17 -16.41
N SER A 55 8.18 -19.89 -16.81
CA SER A 55 7.22 -19.43 -17.82
C SER A 55 7.83 -19.58 -19.22
N PRO A 56 7.13 -20.17 -20.22
CA PRO A 56 7.62 -20.16 -21.59
C PRO A 56 7.92 -18.71 -21.96
N ALA A 57 9.12 -18.47 -22.48
CA ALA A 57 9.68 -17.16 -22.81
C ALA A 57 8.57 -16.14 -23.03
N ALA A 58 8.40 -15.21 -22.09
CA ALA A 58 7.28 -14.27 -22.08
C ALA A 58 7.16 -13.66 -23.47
N SER A 59 6.17 -14.14 -24.23
CA SER A 59 5.83 -13.57 -25.51
C SER A 59 5.47 -12.14 -25.17
N SER A 60 6.38 -11.21 -25.48
CA SER A 60 6.17 -9.82 -25.14
C SER A 60 4.96 -9.41 -25.96
N ASN A 61 3.83 -9.23 -25.28
CA ASN A 61 2.58 -8.87 -25.92
C ASN A 61 2.37 -7.38 -25.73
N ILE A 62 1.95 -6.70 -26.78
CA ILE A 62 1.54 -5.31 -26.74
C ILE A 62 0.08 -5.30 -26.27
N CYS A 63 -0.18 -4.68 -25.12
CA CYS A 63 -1.51 -4.55 -24.56
C CYS A 63 -1.95 -3.08 -24.60
N VAL A 64 -3.03 -2.80 -25.32
CA VAL A 64 -3.66 -1.47 -25.33
C VAL A 64 -4.99 -1.59 -24.60
N GLU A 65 -5.17 -0.77 -23.58
CA GLU A 65 -6.39 -0.69 -22.80
C GLU A 65 -7.06 0.67 -23.04
N ILE A 66 -8.30 0.63 -23.53
CA ILE A 66 -9.07 1.82 -23.87
C ILE A 66 -10.26 1.88 -22.93
N GLN A 67 -10.29 2.92 -22.10
CA GLN A 67 -11.39 3.17 -21.19
C GLN A 67 -12.55 3.81 -21.96
N HIS A 68 -13.70 3.16 -21.99
CA HIS A 68 -14.93 3.68 -22.59
C HIS A 68 -16.02 3.85 -21.50
N SER A 69 -17.00 4.72 -21.75
CA SER A 69 -18.08 5.03 -20.79
C SER A 69 -18.93 3.82 -20.40
N ARG A 70 -18.92 2.77 -21.23
CA ARG A 70 -19.69 1.53 -21.05
C ARG A 70 -18.82 0.32 -20.67
N GLY A 71 -17.50 0.49 -20.49
CA GLY A 71 -16.58 -0.59 -20.14
C GLY A 71 -15.16 -0.37 -20.67
N THR A 72 -14.26 -1.26 -20.29
CA THR A 72 -12.86 -1.22 -20.72
C THR A 72 -12.63 -2.21 -21.86
N VAL A 73 -12.09 -1.72 -22.98
CA VAL A 73 -11.70 -2.57 -24.12
C VAL A 73 -10.21 -2.83 -24.05
N LYS A 74 -9.84 -4.11 -23.96
CA LYS A 74 -8.44 -4.55 -23.93
C LYS A 74 -8.11 -5.27 -25.23
N VAL A 75 -7.09 -4.79 -25.93
CA VAL A 75 -6.59 -5.41 -27.15
C VAL A 75 -5.16 -5.87 -26.94
N THR A 76 -4.88 -7.12 -27.31
CA THR A 76 -3.58 -7.76 -27.09
C THR A 76 -3.04 -8.24 -28.43
N TRP A 77 -1.83 -7.81 -28.78
CA TRP A 77 -1.09 -8.26 -29.97
C TRP A 77 0.23 -8.91 -29.56
N PRO A 78 0.74 -9.86 -30.35
CA PRO A 78 2.13 -10.28 -30.23
C PRO A 78 3.06 -9.12 -30.65
N THR A 79 4.29 -9.06 -30.12
CA THR A 79 5.27 -8.01 -30.50
C THR A 79 5.57 -7.96 -31.99
N GLU A 80 5.50 -9.09 -32.69
CA GLU A 80 5.63 -9.15 -34.16
C GLU A 80 4.54 -8.35 -34.90
N GLY A 81 3.39 -8.14 -34.25
CA GLY A 81 2.26 -7.35 -34.74
C GLY A 81 2.35 -5.85 -34.46
N ALA A 82 3.51 -5.31 -34.05
CA ALA A 82 3.66 -3.90 -33.67
C ALA A 82 3.18 -2.90 -34.75
N ALA A 83 3.39 -3.21 -36.03
CA ALA A 83 2.92 -2.37 -37.13
C ALA A 83 1.38 -2.29 -37.18
N ALA A 84 0.68 -3.39 -36.93
CA ALA A 84 -0.77 -3.42 -36.87
C ALA A 84 -1.29 -2.63 -35.65
N CYS A 85 -0.62 -2.77 -34.49
CA CYS A 85 -0.92 -1.97 -33.30
C CYS A 85 -0.77 -0.46 -33.59
N ALA A 86 0.29 -0.04 -34.27
CA ALA A 86 0.52 1.36 -34.61
C ALA A 86 -0.56 1.92 -35.55
N THR A 87 -1.04 1.13 -36.51
CA THR A 87 -2.14 1.52 -37.40
C THR A 87 -3.45 1.66 -36.63
N PHE A 88 -3.78 0.68 -35.78
CA PHE A 88 -4.96 0.75 -34.91
C PHE A 88 -4.95 2.01 -34.02
N LEU A 89 -3.81 2.32 -33.38
CA LEU A 89 -3.68 3.50 -32.53
C LEU A 89 -3.86 4.81 -33.32
N ARG A 90 -3.36 4.88 -34.57
CA ARG A 90 -3.56 6.06 -35.42
C ARG A 90 -5.03 6.27 -35.79
N ASP A 91 -5.74 5.19 -36.14
CA ASP A 91 -7.15 5.27 -36.49
C ASP A 91 -8.01 5.64 -35.27
N LEU A 92 -7.63 5.18 -34.08
CA LEU A 92 -8.34 5.49 -32.83
C LEU A 92 -8.16 6.94 -32.37
N LEU A 93 -7.05 7.59 -32.71
CA LEU A 93 -6.72 8.96 -32.31
C LEU A 93 -7.13 10.02 -33.34
N ARG A 94 -7.74 9.62 -34.46
CA ARG A 94 -8.19 10.53 -35.53
C ARG A 94 -9.62 10.98 -35.30
#